data_AF-A0A6N3R0T1-F1
#
_entry.id   AF-A0A6N3R0T1-F1
#
_cell.length_a   1.000
_cell.length_b   1.000
_cell.length_c   1.000
_cell.angle_alpha   90.00
_cell.angle_beta   90.00
_cell.angle_gamma   90.00
#
_symmetry.space_group_name_H-M   'P 1'
#
loop_
_entity.id
_entity.type
_entity.pdbx_description
1 polymer ?
#
loop_
_entity_poly.entity_id
_entity_poly.type
_entity_poly.pdbx_seq_one_letter_code
_entity_poly.pdbx_strand_id
1 'polypeptide(L)'
;MINALGLLEVDGMVAAIDAADAMLKAANVRLLSHEVLDPGRLTLVVEGDLAAGRAALDAGCAAAMRTGRVISRKEIGRPDDDTQWLVTGFNRQPKQPVREPDAPVIVAESADELLALLTSVRQGMTAGEVAAHFGWPLEKARNALEQLFSAGTLRKRSSRYRLKPH
;
A
#
# COMPACT_ATOMS: atom_id res chain seq x y z
N MET A 1 -13.43 21.43 -7.19
CA MET A 1 -12.47 22.53 -7.42
C MET A 1 -11.85 22.85 -6.08
N ILE A 2 -10.52 22.94 -6.03
CA ILE A 2 -9.79 23.15 -4.78
C ILE A 2 -9.88 24.63 -4.37
N ASN A 3 -10.29 24.92 -3.13
CA ASN A 3 -10.44 26.29 -2.64
C ASN A 3 -9.10 26.99 -2.43
N ALA A 4 -8.19 26.36 -1.69
CA ALA A 4 -6.82 26.80 -1.49
C ALA A 4 -5.91 25.60 -1.22
N LEU A 5 -4.63 25.77 -1.54
CA LEU A 5 -3.57 24.81 -1.27
C LEU A 5 -2.60 25.36 -0.22
N GLY A 6 -2.20 24.49 0.69
CA GLY A 6 -1.04 24.65 1.55
C GLY A 6 0.03 23.65 1.16
N LEU A 7 1.26 24.12 0.99
CA LEU A 7 2.44 23.32 0.63
C LEU A 7 3.47 23.48 1.74
N LEU A 8 3.96 22.36 2.28
CA LEU A 8 5.01 22.34 3.28
C LEU A 8 6.09 21.34 2.89
N GLU A 9 7.29 21.84 2.66
CA GLU A 9 8.45 21.01 2.34
C GLU A 9 9.40 20.90 3.53
N VAL A 10 9.83 19.67 3.83
CA VAL A 10 10.65 19.32 4.98
C VAL A 10 11.75 18.32 4.60
N ASP A 11 12.82 18.29 5.38
CA ASP A 11 13.83 17.22 5.31
C ASP A 11 13.43 16.09 6.26
N GLY A 12 13.24 14.89 5.72
CA GLY A 12 13.00 13.65 6.46
C GLY A 12 11.53 13.26 6.66
N MET A 13 11.26 11.96 6.61
CA MET A 13 9.92 11.37 6.76
C MET A 13 9.31 11.65 8.14
N VAL A 14 10.11 11.62 9.21
CA VAL A 14 9.61 11.85 10.58
C VAL A 14 9.09 13.29 10.73
N ALA A 15 9.82 14.27 10.20
CA ALA A 15 9.38 15.67 10.22
C ALA A 15 8.12 15.87 9.39
N ALA A 16 7.98 15.15 8.28
CA ALA A 16 6.77 15.21 7.46
C ALA A 16 5.55 14.65 8.19
N ILE A 17 5.71 13.53 8.90
CA ILE A 17 4.61 12.92 9.67
C ILE A 17 4.19 13.83 10.83
N ASP A 18 5.13 14.39 11.60
CA ASP A 18 4.80 15.30 12.71
C ASP A 18 4.12 16.58 12.21
N ALA A 19 4.60 17.13 11.09
CA ALA A 19 3.95 18.26 10.43
C ALA A 19 2.53 17.93 9.97
N ALA A 20 2.33 16.79 9.31
CA ALA A 20 1.01 16.39 8.81
C ALA A 20 -0.01 16.23 9.94
N ASP A 21 0.38 15.57 11.02
CA ASP A 21 -0.47 15.41 12.21
C ASP A 21 -0.84 16.77 12.84
N ALA A 22 0.13 17.67 12.98
CA ALA A 22 -0.12 19.02 13.50
C ALA A 22 -1.02 19.86 12.57
N MET A 23 -0.80 19.81 11.25
CA MET A 23 -1.62 20.52 10.26
C MET A 23 -3.09 20.11 10.34
N LEU A 24 -3.35 18.80 10.36
CA LEU A 24 -4.71 18.23 10.36
C LEU A 24 -5.45 18.48 11.68
N LYS A 25 -4.72 18.64 12.80
CA LYS A 25 -5.30 18.96 14.11
C LYS A 25 -5.55 20.46 14.32
N ALA A 26 -4.75 21.32 13.69
CA ALA A 26 -4.79 22.76 13.93
C ALA A 26 -5.91 23.48 13.16
N ALA A 27 -6.33 22.95 12.01
CA ALA A 27 -7.32 23.60 11.16
C ALA A 27 -8.13 22.59 10.34
N ASN A 28 -9.27 23.04 9.80
CA ASN A 28 -10.09 22.26 8.89
C ASN A 28 -9.44 22.17 7.51
N VAL A 29 -8.44 21.29 7.38
CA VAL A 29 -7.73 21.01 6.14
C VAL A 29 -7.67 19.50 5.89
N ARG A 30 -7.46 19.10 4.64
CA ARG A 30 -7.32 17.71 4.22
C ARG A 30 -5.95 17.52 3.56
N LEU A 31 -5.20 16.49 3.96
CA LEU A 31 -3.99 16.09 3.25
C LEU A 31 -4.38 15.51 1.88
N LEU A 32 -3.92 16.16 0.81
CA LEU A 32 -4.16 15.75 -0.57
C LEU A 32 -3.15 14.73 -1.04
N SER A 33 -1.87 15.04 -0.84
CA SER A 33 -0.76 14.23 -1.32
C SER A 33 0.51 14.53 -0.51
N HIS A 34 1.48 13.64 -0.65
CA HIS A 34 2.86 13.91 -0.27
C HIS A 34 3.76 13.42 -1.40
N GLU A 35 4.83 14.16 -1.67
CA GLU A 35 5.84 13.74 -2.64
C GLU A 35 7.18 13.54 -1.93
N VAL A 36 7.84 12.42 -2.22
CA VAL A 36 9.14 12.06 -1.66
C VAL A 36 10.20 12.20 -2.75
N LEU A 37 11.15 13.09 -2.54
CA LEU A 37 12.28 13.36 -3.42
C LEU A 37 13.57 12.87 -2.77
N ASP A 38 14.46 12.30 -3.57
CA ASP A 38 15.79 11.92 -3.10
C ASP A 38 16.72 13.16 -3.02
N PRO A 39 17.52 13.31 -1.95
CA PRO A 39 17.68 12.39 -0.81
C PRO A 39 16.80 12.76 0.41
N GLY A 40 15.59 12.21 0.50
CA GLY A 40 14.77 12.26 1.72
C GLY A 40 14.04 13.58 1.98
N ARG A 41 13.74 14.36 0.95
CA ARG A 41 12.95 15.58 1.03
C ARG A 41 11.49 15.29 0.77
N LEU A 42 10.59 15.83 1.58
CA LEU A 42 9.16 15.57 1.45
C LEU A 42 8.39 16.87 1.32
N THR A 43 7.51 16.93 0.32
CA THR A 43 6.51 18.00 0.20
C THR A 43 5.15 17.45 0.59
N LEU A 44 4.52 18.03 1.60
CA LEU A 44 3.15 17.77 2.01
C LEU A 44 2.23 18.79 1.34
N VAL A 45 1.09 18.32 0.84
CA VAL A 45 0.09 19.17 0.20
C VAL A 45 -1.24 19.01 0.92
N VAL A 46 -1.80 20.12 1.42
CA VAL A 46 -3.11 20.16 2.07
C VAL A 46 -4.07 21.06 1.30
N GLU A 47 -5.36 20.73 1.35
CA GLU A 47 -6.47 21.54 0.86
C GLU A 47 -7.31 22.07 2.00
N GLY A 48 -7.78 23.31 1.86
CA GLY A 48 -8.81 23.91 2.70
C GLY A 48 -9.14 25.31 2.21
N ASP A 49 -9.74 26.12 3.07
CA ASP A 49 -9.86 27.56 2.81
C ASP A 49 -8.53 28.27 3.11
N LEU A 50 -8.30 29.45 2.52
CA LEU A 50 -7.02 30.16 2.62
C LEU A 50 -6.58 30.41 4.08
N ALA A 51 -7.52 30.74 4.96
CA ALA A 51 -7.24 30.95 6.38
C ALA A 51 -6.92 29.64 7.12
N ALA A 52 -7.62 28.55 6.78
CA ALA A 52 -7.35 27.23 7.36
C ALA A 52 -5.98 26.70 6.91
N GLY A 53 -5.62 26.89 5.63
CA GLY A 53 -4.31 26.55 5.09
C GLY A 53 -3.16 27.26 5.81
N ARG A 54 -3.29 28.56 6.08
CA ARG A 54 -2.34 29.35 6.88
C ARG A 54 -2.12 28.77 8.27
N ALA A 55 -3.22 28.58 9.00
CA ALA A 55 -3.18 28.06 10.36
C ALA A 55 -2.58 26.65 10.42
N ALA A 56 -2.93 25.79 9.45
CA ALA A 56 -2.33 24.48 9.31
C ALA A 56 -0.81 24.60 9.10
N LEU A 57 -0.36 25.37 8.09
CA LEU A 57 1.07 25.52 7.78
C LEU A 57 1.88 26.09 8.95
N ASP A 58 1.35 27.06 9.70
CA ASP A 58 2.01 27.59 10.89
C ASP A 58 2.24 26.48 11.94
N ALA A 59 1.21 25.66 12.23
CA ALA A 59 1.32 24.55 13.16
C ALA A 59 2.26 23.43 12.64
N GLY A 60 2.14 23.09 11.36
CA GLY A 60 2.97 22.09 10.69
C GLY A 60 4.45 22.48 10.67
N CYS A 61 4.76 23.75 10.37
CA CYS A 61 6.13 24.27 10.43
C CYS A 61 6.71 24.15 11.84
N ALA A 62 5.96 24.59 12.85
CA ALA A 62 6.39 24.52 14.24
C ALA A 62 6.63 23.07 14.70
N ALA A 63 5.81 22.12 14.23
CA ALA A 63 6.00 20.70 14.50
C ALA A 63 7.24 20.13 13.80
N ALA A 64 7.34 20.29 12.49
CA ALA A 64 8.50 19.79 11.72
C ALA A 64 9.84 20.33 12.22
N MET A 65 9.90 21.59 12.67
CA MET A 65 11.13 22.18 13.23
C MET A 65 11.59 21.53 14.55
N ARG A 66 10.72 20.82 15.27
CA ARG A 66 11.10 20.07 16.49
C ARG A 66 11.78 18.75 16.18
N THR A 67 11.41 18.11 15.07
CA THR A 67 11.86 16.76 14.70
C THR A 67 12.79 16.73 13.49
N GLY A 68 12.97 17.86 12.80
CA GLY A 68 13.77 17.97 11.60
C GLY A 68 13.87 19.42 11.11
N ARG A 69 13.83 19.62 9.79
CA ARG A 69 14.01 20.94 9.17
C ARG A 69 12.87 21.24 8.21
N VAL A 70 12.35 22.47 8.29
CA VAL A 70 11.47 23.05 7.27
C VAL A 70 12.33 23.69 6.19
N ILE A 71 12.01 23.40 4.93
CA ILE A 71 12.72 23.88 3.75
C ILE A 71 11.96 25.04 3.14
N SER A 72 10.67 24.84 2.88
CA SER A 72 9.82 25.83 2.24
C SER A 72 8.37 25.67 2.66
N ARG A 73 7.59 26.75 2.59
CA ARG A 73 6.14 26.74 2.76
C ARG A 73 5.48 27.69 1.77
N LYS A 74 4.29 27.35 1.27
CA LYS A 74 3.55 28.20 0.34
C LYS A 74 2.05 27.99 0.46
N GLU A 75 1.32 29.10 0.37
CA GLU A 75 -0.13 29.11 0.24
C GLU A 75 -0.51 29.61 -1.13
N ILE A 76 -1.53 28.98 -1.73
CA ILE A 76 -2.10 29.39 -3.01
C ILE A 76 -3.62 29.42 -2.83
N GLY A 77 -4.20 30.61 -2.80
CA GLY A 77 -5.65 30.77 -2.83
C GLY A 77 -6.18 30.65 -4.25
N ARG A 78 -7.28 29.89 -4.43
CA ARG A 78 -7.92 29.64 -5.73
C ARG A 78 -6.91 29.23 -6.80
N PRO A 79 -6.21 28.09 -6.60
CA PRO A 79 -5.28 27.59 -7.60
C PRO A 79 -6.00 27.38 -8.94
N ASP A 80 -5.33 27.74 -10.02
CA ASP A 80 -5.78 27.45 -11.38
C ASP A 80 -5.95 25.93 -11.59
N ASP A 81 -6.84 25.52 -12.48
CA ASP A 81 -7.13 24.12 -12.73
C ASP A 81 -5.88 23.33 -13.15
N ASP A 82 -4.95 23.92 -13.91
CA ASP A 82 -3.69 23.27 -14.27
C ASP A 82 -2.76 23.09 -13.05
N THR A 83 -2.81 24.03 -12.10
CA THR A 83 -2.06 23.91 -10.85
C THR A 83 -2.66 22.80 -9.97
N GLN A 84 -4.00 22.71 -9.93
CA GLN A 84 -4.69 21.62 -9.23
C GLN A 84 -4.33 20.28 -9.87
N TRP A 85 -4.31 20.20 -11.20
CA TRP A 85 -3.92 19.01 -11.93
C TRP A 85 -2.49 18.59 -11.63
N LEU A 86 -1.54 19.53 -11.63
CA LEU A 86 -0.14 19.25 -11.30
C LEU A 86 0.00 18.61 -9.92
N VAL A 87 -0.66 19.19 -8.92
CA VAL A 87 -0.54 18.78 -7.51
C VAL A 87 -1.27 17.48 -7.21
N THR A 88 -2.42 17.27 -7.84
CA THR A 88 -3.19 16.01 -7.72
C THR A 88 -2.57 14.89 -8.56
N GLY A 89 -1.77 15.25 -9.56
CA GLY A 89 -0.95 14.36 -10.39
C GLY A 89 0.28 13.78 -9.69
N PHE A 90 0.69 14.28 -8.51
CA PHE A 90 1.74 13.67 -7.68
C PHE A 90 1.40 12.26 -7.17
N ASN A 91 0.18 11.80 -7.46
CA ASN A 91 -0.19 10.42 -7.30
C ASN A 91 0.63 9.58 -8.29
N ARG A 92 1.84 9.14 -7.89
CA ARG A 92 2.29 7.82 -8.30
C ARG A 92 1.15 6.91 -7.91
N GLN A 93 0.35 6.46 -8.89
CA GLN A 93 -0.44 5.27 -8.68
C GLN A 93 0.54 4.28 -8.04
N PRO A 94 0.24 3.70 -6.85
CA PRO A 94 0.93 2.47 -6.51
C PRO A 94 0.76 1.65 -7.76
N LYS A 95 1.89 1.35 -8.46
CA LYS A 95 1.88 0.59 -9.70
C LYS A 95 0.92 -0.53 -9.39
N GLN A 96 -0.31 -0.50 -9.94
CA GLN A 96 -1.30 -1.52 -9.59
C GLN A 96 -0.48 -2.78 -9.73
N PRO A 97 -0.36 -3.63 -8.67
CA PRO A 97 0.40 -4.86 -8.84
C PRO A 97 -0.15 -5.41 -10.13
N VAL A 98 0.69 -5.44 -11.18
CA VAL A 98 0.25 -5.75 -12.53
C VAL A 98 -0.60 -6.96 -12.28
N ARG A 99 -1.91 -6.85 -12.53
CA ARG A 99 -2.84 -7.90 -12.17
C ARG A 99 -2.27 -9.09 -12.90
N GLU A 100 -1.53 -9.95 -12.19
CA GLU A 100 -0.98 -11.15 -12.79
C GLU A 100 -2.23 -11.78 -13.36
N PRO A 101 -2.26 -12.01 -14.69
CA PRO A 101 -3.48 -12.38 -15.39
C PRO A 101 -4.19 -13.41 -14.53
N ASP A 102 -5.43 -13.09 -14.13
CA ASP A 102 -6.14 -13.66 -12.99
C ASP A 102 -5.57 -15.03 -12.65
N ALA A 103 -4.84 -15.12 -11.52
CA ALA A 103 -4.17 -16.33 -11.08
C ALA A 103 -5.07 -17.52 -11.45
N PRO A 104 -4.61 -18.46 -12.29
CA PRO A 104 -5.52 -19.35 -13.00
C PRO A 104 -6.51 -19.94 -12.01
N VAL A 105 -7.80 -19.64 -12.22
CA VAL A 105 -8.89 -20.38 -11.59
C VAL A 105 -8.49 -21.84 -11.72
N ILE A 106 -8.48 -22.58 -10.61
CA ILE A 106 -8.17 -24.01 -10.65
C ILE A 106 -9.24 -24.63 -11.54
N VAL A 107 -8.91 -24.82 -12.80
CA VAL A 107 -9.64 -25.71 -13.70
C VAL A 107 -9.59 -27.09 -13.06
N ALA A 108 -10.70 -27.84 -13.11
CA ALA A 108 -10.85 -29.11 -12.40
C ALA A 108 -9.65 -30.06 -12.57
N GLU A 109 -8.99 -30.03 -13.74
CA GLU A 109 -7.77 -30.79 -14.05
C GLU A 109 -6.59 -30.50 -13.10
N SER A 110 -6.40 -29.25 -12.66
CA SER A 110 -5.30 -28.86 -11.76
C SER A 110 -5.48 -29.33 -10.31
N ALA A 111 -6.72 -29.65 -9.89
CA ALA A 111 -6.99 -30.16 -8.54
C ALA A 111 -6.65 -31.65 -8.43
N ASP A 112 -6.96 -32.43 -9.47
CA ASP A 112 -6.68 -33.86 -9.52
C ASP A 112 -5.18 -34.15 -9.57
N GLU A 113 -4.43 -33.38 -10.36
CA GLU A 113 -2.96 -33.47 -10.41
C GLU A 113 -2.31 -33.13 -9.07
N LEU A 114 -2.83 -32.10 -8.37
CA LEU A 114 -2.36 -31.74 -7.04
C LEU A 114 -2.62 -32.85 -6.02
N LEU A 115 -3.80 -33.48 -6.06
CA LEU A 115 -4.13 -34.61 -5.19
C LEU A 115 -3.27 -35.83 -5.50
N ALA A 116 -3.01 -36.13 -6.78
CA ALA A 116 -2.11 -37.20 -7.20
C ALA A 116 -0.68 -36.98 -6.69
N LEU A 117 -0.18 -35.75 -6.78
CA LEU A 117 1.13 -35.38 -6.25
C LEU A 117 1.18 -35.51 -4.72
N LEU A 118 0.16 -35.01 -4.01
CA LEU A 118 0.09 -35.13 -2.55
C LEU A 118 -0.04 -36.59 -2.07
N THR A 119 -0.55 -37.48 -2.93
CA THR A 119 -0.58 -38.94 -2.69
C THR A 119 0.82 -39.54 -2.79
N SER A 120 1.61 -39.12 -3.77
CA SER A 120 2.97 -39.65 -3.97
C SER A 120 3.95 -39.20 -2.89
N VAL A 121 3.70 -38.06 -2.23
CA VAL A 121 4.57 -37.50 -1.19
C VAL A 121 4.04 -37.81 0.23
N ARG A 122 4.51 -38.92 0.83
CA ARG A 122 4.11 -39.35 2.20
C ARG A 122 4.28 -38.29 3.28
N GLN A 123 5.29 -37.43 3.14
CA GLN A 123 5.57 -36.35 4.10
C GLN A 123 4.71 -35.10 3.89
N GLY A 124 3.88 -35.06 2.85
CA GLY A 124 3.13 -33.88 2.45
C GLY A 124 4.00 -32.78 1.88
N MET A 125 3.37 -31.75 1.35
CA MET A 125 4.04 -30.63 0.71
C MET A 125 3.64 -29.30 1.33
N THR A 126 4.57 -28.36 1.32
CA THR A 126 4.33 -26.95 1.64
C THR A 126 3.80 -26.22 0.41
N ALA A 127 3.19 -25.04 0.61
CA ALA A 127 2.77 -24.19 -0.50
C ALA A 127 3.94 -23.82 -1.43
N GLY A 128 5.14 -23.61 -0.88
CA GLY A 128 6.33 -23.31 -1.69
C GLY A 128 6.81 -24.49 -2.54
N GLU A 129 6.76 -25.72 -2.01
CA GLU A 129 7.13 -26.92 -2.77
C GLU A 129 6.11 -27.21 -3.88
N VAL A 130 4.82 -27.00 -3.61
CA VAL A 130 3.75 -27.11 -4.62
C VAL A 130 3.92 -26.03 -5.69
N ALA A 131 4.19 -24.78 -5.28
CA ALA A 131 4.46 -23.68 -6.21
C ALA A 131 5.65 -23.99 -7.14
N ALA A 132 6.76 -24.49 -6.58
CA ALA A 132 7.92 -24.87 -7.37
C ALA A 132 7.65 -26.04 -8.32
N HIS A 133 6.86 -27.05 -7.90
CA HIS A 133 6.56 -28.21 -8.72
C HIS A 133 5.71 -27.86 -9.95
N PHE A 134 4.68 -27.05 -9.76
CA PHE A 134 3.74 -26.69 -10.83
C PHE A 134 4.08 -25.37 -11.55
N GLY A 135 5.16 -24.70 -11.16
CA GLY A 135 5.49 -23.35 -11.65
C GLY A 135 4.42 -22.32 -11.30
N TRP A 136 3.71 -22.49 -10.19
CA TRP A 136 2.64 -21.59 -9.77
C TRP A 136 3.18 -20.42 -8.93
N PRO A 137 2.50 -19.26 -8.97
CA PRO A 137 2.68 -18.25 -7.94
C PRO A 137 2.43 -18.84 -6.54
N LEU A 138 3.21 -18.42 -5.54
CA LEU A 138 3.12 -18.96 -4.17
C LEU A 138 1.70 -18.85 -3.60
N GLU A 139 1.04 -17.72 -3.84
CA GLU A 139 -0.34 -17.47 -3.40
C GLU A 139 -1.33 -18.42 -4.07
N LYS A 140 -1.13 -18.78 -5.35
CA LYS A 140 -1.97 -19.76 -6.04
C LYS A 140 -1.87 -21.14 -5.38
N ALA A 141 -0.64 -21.60 -5.11
CA ALA A 141 -0.41 -22.87 -4.42
C ALA A 141 -0.98 -22.88 -2.99
N ARG A 142 -0.83 -21.76 -2.27
CA ARG A 142 -1.40 -21.59 -0.93
C ARG A 142 -2.92 -21.70 -0.95
N ASN A 143 -3.58 -20.98 -1.85
CA ASN A 143 -5.03 -20.98 -1.97
C ASN A 143 -5.58 -22.36 -2.36
N ALA A 144 -4.94 -23.06 -3.29
CA ALA A 144 -5.33 -24.42 -3.69
C ALA A 144 -5.29 -25.41 -2.51
N LEU A 145 -4.21 -25.38 -1.72
CA LEU A 145 -4.04 -26.25 -0.55
C LEU A 145 -5.03 -25.92 0.57
N GLU A 146 -5.30 -24.63 0.82
CA GLU A 146 -6.27 -24.20 1.82
C GLU A 146 -7.71 -24.54 1.42
N GLN A 147 -8.06 -24.48 0.14
CA GLN A 147 -9.37 -24.93 -0.36
C GLN A 147 -9.56 -26.43 -0.14
N LEU A 148 -8.58 -27.26 -0.50
CA LEU A 148 -8.64 -28.71 -0.29
C LEU A 148 -8.59 -29.11 1.21
N PHE A 149 -7.91 -28.32 2.04
CA PHE A 149 -7.95 -28.46 3.50
C PHE A 149 -9.34 -28.12 4.06
N SER A 150 -9.92 -27.01 3.61
CA SER A 150 -11.27 -26.57 4.03
C SER A 150 -12.35 -27.54 3.57
N ALA A 151 -12.18 -28.18 2.41
CA ALA A 151 -13.03 -29.26 1.92
C ALA A 151 -12.87 -30.59 2.69
N GLY A 152 -11.90 -30.68 3.61
CA GLY A 152 -11.66 -31.86 4.43
C GLY A 152 -10.83 -32.96 3.77
N THR A 153 -10.42 -32.77 2.51
CA THR A 153 -9.59 -33.71 1.73
C THR A 153 -8.17 -33.78 2.25
N LEU A 154 -7.64 -32.65 2.76
CA LEU A 154 -6.29 -32.55 3.32
C LEU A 154 -6.32 -32.37 4.83
N ARG A 155 -5.21 -32.74 5.47
CA ARG A 155 -4.84 -32.36 6.83
C ARG A 155 -3.58 -31.50 6.78
N LYS A 156 -3.52 -30.50 7.64
CA LYS A 156 -2.38 -29.57 7.75
C LYS A 156 -1.61 -29.84 9.05
N ARG A 157 -0.28 -29.98 8.97
CA ARG A 157 0.62 -30.03 10.13
C ARG A 157 1.71 -28.99 9.94
N SER A 158 1.65 -27.91 10.74
CA SER A 158 2.48 -26.72 10.54
C SER A 158 2.28 -26.16 9.12
N SER A 159 3.34 -26.09 8.31
CA SER A 159 3.31 -25.59 6.93
C SER A 159 3.06 -26.67 5.87
N ARG A 160 2.95 -27.96 6.25
CA ARG A 160 2.77 -29.08 5.30
C ARG A 160 1.32 -29.58 5.25
N TYR A 161 0.85 -29.78 4.02
CA TYR A 161 -0.44 -30.38 3.70
C TYR A 161 -0.25 -31.82 3.26
N ARG A 162 -1.09 -32.71 3.77
CA ARG A 162 -1.09 -34.15 3.46
C ARG A 162 -2.51 -34.58 3.16
N LEU A 163 -2.68 -35.61 2.36
CA LEU A 163 -3.96 -36.29 2.28
C LEU A 163 -4.38 -36.82 3.64
N LYS A 164 -5.66 -36.65 3.93
CA LYS A 164 -6.30 -37.31 5.07
C LYS A 164 -6.51 -38.78 4.67
N PRO A 165 -5.97 -39.75 5.41
CA PRO A 165 -6.29 -41.16 5.16
C PRO A 165 -7.80 -41.35 5.34
N HIS A 166 -8.42 -42.06 4.39
CA HIS A 166 -9.79 -42.54 4.51
C HIS A 166 -9.96 -43.43 5.74
#